data_AF-A0A8C5WFM8-F1
#
_entry.id   AF-A0A8C5WFM8-F1
#
_cell.length_a   1.000
_cell.length_b   1.000
_cell.length_c   1.000
_cell.angle_alpha   90.00
_cell.angle_beta   90.00
_cell.angle_gamma   90.00
#
_symmetry.space_group_name_H-M   'P 1'
#
loop_
_entity.id
_entity.type
_entity.pdbx_description
1 polymer ?
#
loop_
_entity_poly.entity_id
_entity_poly.type
_entity_poly.pdbx_seq_one_letter_code
_entity_poly.pdbx_strand_id
1 'polypeptide(L)'
;MTHLQTGLSPETVEKARMELNENPDTLHQDIQQVRDMIITRPDIGFLRTDDAFILRFLRARKFNQMEAFRLLAQYFQYRQLNLDMFKNLKADDPGIKRALMDGFPGVLENRDHYGRKILLLFAANWDQKMLSKYENGDFHPNLDSKQNEMHMSRIMALIFRALCNNFLST
;
A
#
# COMPACT_ATOMS: atom_id res chain seq x y z
N MET A 1 -12.17 18.48 17.49
CA MET A 1 -11.02 17.57 17.27
C MET A 1 -11.52 16.39 16.47
N THR A 2 -11.08 16.27 15.23
CA THR A 2 -11.51 15.20 14.32
C THR A 2 -10.95 13.86 14.83
N HIS A 3 -11.78 12.81 14.87
CA HIS A 3 -11.36 11.47 15.33
C HIS A 3 -10.14 10.92 14.53
N LEU A 4 -9.89 11.48 13.34
CA LEU A 4 -8.84 11.10 12.41
C LEU A 4 -7.40 11.45 12.84
N GLN A 5 -7.23 12.36 13.81
CA GLN A 5 -5.92 12.73 14.35
C GLN A 5 -5.72 12.26 15.80
N THR A 6 -6.61 11.43 16.32
CA THR A 6 -6.52 10.92 17.70
C THR A 6 -5.28 10.04 17.87
N GLY A 7 -4.47 10.32 18.89
CA GLY A 7 -3.27 9.54 19.22
C GLY A 7 -1.97 10.00 18.55
N LEU A 8 -1.99 11.06 17.72
CA LEU A 8 -0.75 11.64 17.18
C LEU A 8 -0.07 12.57 18.20
N SER A 9 1.26 12.55 18.22
CA SER A 9 2.03 13.48 19.04
C SER A 9 1.92 14.92 18.47
N PRO A 10 2.03 15.96 19.30
CA PRO A 10 2.01 17.35 18.82
C PRO A 10 3.08 17.63 17.76
N GLU A 11 4.26 17.02 17.89
CA GLU A 11 5.36 17.13 16.92
C GLU A 11 4.96 16.53 15.57
N THR A 12 4.29 15.36 15.56
CA THR A 12 3.81 14.72 14.34
C THR A 12 2.75 15.56 13.64
N VAL A 13 1.82 16.14 14.40
CA VAL A 13 0.79 17.03 13.86
C VAL A 13 1.41 18.27 13.22
N GLU A 14 2.37 18.90 13.91
CA GLU A 14 3.06 20.08 13.40
C GLU A 14 3.89 19.77 12.15
N LYS A 15 4.57 18.61 12.13
CA LYS A 15 5.30 18.13 10.96
C LYS A 15 4.35 17.90 9.77
N ALA A 16 3.20 17.27 9.98
CA ALA A 16 2.20 17.07 8.92
C ALA A 16 1.67 18.40 8.38
N ARG A 17 1.42 19.38 9.26
CA ARG A 17 1.03 20.73 8.86
C ARG A 17 2.09 21.39 7.97
N MET A 18 3.36 21.30 8.36
CA MET A 18 4.47 21.96 7.65
C MET A 18 4.88 21.27 6.35
N GLU A 19 4.93 19.93 6.33
CA GLU A 19 5.45 19.18 5.19
C GLU A 19 4.37 18.78 4.18
N LEU A 20 3.13 18.56 4.66
CA LEU A 20 2.03 18.01 3.87
C LEU A 20 0.88 19.01 3.66
N ASN A 21 0.92 20.18 4.27
CA ASN A 21 -0.20 21.14 4.30
C ASN A 21 -1.47 20.55 4.94
N GLU A 22 -1.33 19.60 5.87
CA GLU A 22 -2.47 19.03 6.59
C GLU A 22 -3.05 20.07 7.55
N ASN A 23 -4.28 20.53 7.27
CA ASN A 23 -5.00 21.46 8.13
C ASN A 23 -6.17 20.74 8.84
N PRO A 24 -6.16 20.63 10.19
CA PRO A 24 -7.23 20.01 10.95
C PRO A 24 -8.62 20.61 10.69
N ASP A 25 -8.69 21.91 10.37
CA ASP A 25 -9.96 22.63 10.18
C ASP A 25 -10.61 22.33 8.82
N THR A 26 -9.81 22.03 7.79
CA THR A 26 -10.30 21.73 6.42
C THR A 26 -10.30 20.24 6.11
N LEU A 27 -9.77 19.40 7.00
CA LEU A 27 -9.56 17.96 6.79
C LEU A 27 -10.80 17.23 6.21
N HIS A 28 -11.98 17.48 6.78
CA HIS A 28 -13.22 16.87 6.29
C HIS A 28 -13.64 17.39 4.92
N GLN A 29 -13.41 18.67 4.63
CA GLN A 29 -13.69 19.27 3.33
C GLN A 29 -12.77 18.71 2.25
N ASP A 30 -11.48 18.54 2.56
CA ASP A 30 -10.48 17.98 1.64
C ASP A 30 -10.82 16.52 1.27
N ILE A 31 -11.23 15.72 2.27
CA ILE A 31 -11.70 14.35 2.04
C ILE A 31 -12.96 14.34 1.18
N GLN A 32 -13.91 15.24 1.45
CA GLN A 32 -15.16 15.31 0.71
C GLN A 32 -14.94 15.67 -0.77
N GLN A 33 -14.04 16.62 -1.07
CA GLN A 33 -13.69 16.96 -2.45
C GLN A 33 -13.16 15.74 -3.24
N VAL A 34 -12.35 14.89 -2.61
CA VAL A 34 -11.88 13.65 -3.24
C VAL A 34 -13.03 12.68 -3.50
N ARG A 35 -14.01 12.58 -2.58
CA ARG A 35 -15.22 11.77 -2.79
C ARG A 35 -16.07 12.28 -3.95
N ASP A 36 -16.22 13.59 -4.07
CA ASP A 36 -17.00 14.18 -5.15
C ASP A 36 -16.37 13.86 -6.52
N MET A 37 -15.04 13.86 -6.60
CA MET A 37 -14.32 13.44 -7.81
C MET A 37 -14.47 11.94 -8.12
N ILE A 38 -14.58 11.08 -7.11
CA ILE A 38 -14.83 9.63 -7.31
C ILE A 38 -16.10 9.38 -8.13
N ILE A 39 -17.17 10.16 -7.89
CA ILE A 39 -18.45 10.04 -8.59
C ILE A 39 -18.30 10.31 -10.11
N THR A 40 -17.30 11.11 -10.51
CA THR A 40 -17.05 11.45 -11.92
C THR A 40 -16.43 10.30 -12.73
N ARG A 41 -16.02 9.20 -12.09
CA ARG A 41 -15.34 8.05 -12.72
C ARG A 41 -16.06 6.73 -12.44
N PRO A 42 -17.28 6.54 -12.98
CA PRO A 42 -18.06 5.31 -12.77
C PRO A 42 -17.44 4.06 -13.43
N ASP A 43 -16.47 4.24 -14.32
CA ASP A 43 -15.69 3.15 -14.94
C ASP A 43 -14.73 2.46 -13.96
N ILE A 44 -14.41 3.10 -12.83
CA ILE A 44 -13.49 2.57 -11.82
C ILE A 44 -14.28 2.03 -10.62
N GLY A 45 -13.97 0.80 -10.23
CA GLY A 45 -14.54 0.13 -9.07
C GLY A 45 -13.84 0.55 -7.78
N PHE A 46 -14.23 1.69 -7.22
CA PHE A 46 -13.71 2.19 -5.94
C PHE A 46 -14.27 1.37 -4.77
N LEU A 47 -13.55 0.31 -4.36
CA LEU A 47 -14.00 -0.63 -3.32
C LEU A 47 -13.89 -0.08 -1.88
N ARG A 48 -13.21 1.04 -1.68
CA ARG A 48 -12.97 1.63 -0.35
C ARG A 48 -12.76 3.14 -0.42
N THR A 49 -13.54 3.90 0.36
CA THR A 49 -13.59 5.37 0.33
C THR A 49 -13.82 6.00 1.72
N ASP A 50 -13.57 5.28 2.81
CA ASP A 50 -13.61 5.83 4.17
C ASP A 50 -12.54 6.91 4.39
N ASP A 51 -12.77 7.79 5.38
CA ASP A 51 -11.92 8.95 5.67
C ASP A 51 -10.45 8.56 5.81
N ALA A 52 -10.17 7.55 6.63
CA ALA A 52 -8.81 7.08 6.90
C ALA A 52 -8.14 6.52 5.64
N PHE A 53 -8.90 5.96 4.70
CA PHE A 53 -8.33 5.46 3.45
C PHE A 53 -8.01 6.61 2.48
N ILE A 54 -8.93 7.57 2.31
CA ILE A 54 -8.72 8.74 1.44
C ILE A 54 -7.57 9.61 1.96
N LEU A 55 -7.47 9.78 3.28
CA LEU A 55 -6.44 10.59 3.92
C LEU A 55 -5.02 10.15 3.56
N ARG A 56 -4.81 8.86 3.29
CA ARG A 56 -3.53 8.30 2.82
C ARG A 56 -3.10 8.94 1.50
N PHE A 57 -4.03 9.11 0.57
CA PHE A 57 -3.77 9.68 -0.75
C PHE A 57 -3.57 11.19 -0.67
N LEU A 58 -4.34 11.88 0.17
CA LEU A 58 -4.15 13.30 0.47
C LEU A 58 -2.75 13.56 1.04
N ARG A 59 -2.34 12.81 2.07
CA ARG A 59 -0.99 12.90 2.66
C ARG A 59 0.11 12.62 1.64
N ALA A 60 -0.04 11.56 0.83
CA ALA A 60 0.90 11.21 -0.22
C ALA A 60 1.05 12.27 -1.33
N ARG A 61 0.11 13.21 -1.42
CA ARG A 61 0.09 14.31 -2.39
C ARG A 61 0.02 15.69 -1.73
N LYS A 62 0.47 15.79 -0.47
CA LYS A 62 0.57 17.06 0.28
C LYS A 62 -0.73 17.89 0.22
N PHE A 63 -1.86 17.20 0.39
CA PHE A 63 -3.21 17.76 0.36
C PHE A 63 -3.63 18.41 -0.97
N ASN A 64 -2.93 18.14 -2.08
CA ASN A 64 -3.45 18.43 -3.41
C ASN A 64 -4.55 17.41 -3.75
N GLN A 65 -5.81 17.85 -3.71
CA GLN A 65 -6.99 17.00 -3.84
C GLN A 65 -7.07 16.34 -5.22
N MET A 66 -6.73 17.08 -6.29
CA MET A 66 -6.76 16.58 -7.66
C MET A 66 -5.71 15.48 -7.88
N GLU A 67 -4.48 15.70 -7.42
CA GLU A 67 -3.41 14.70 -7.51
C GLU A 67 -3.68 13.49 -6.61
N ALA A 68 -4.26 13.71 -5.42
CA ALA A 68 -4.70 12.64 -4.53
C ALA A 68 -5.76 11.75 -5.21
N PHE A 69 -6.77 12.36 -5.84
CA PHE A 69 -7.76 11.64 -6.63
C PHE A 69 -7.13 10.90 -7.81
N ARG A 70 -6.23 11.54 -8.56
CA ARG A 70 -5.51 10.90 -9.68
C ARG A 70 -4.73 9.67 -9.22
N LEU A 71 -4.10 9.72 -8.04
CA LEU A 71 -3.40 8.57 -7.45
C LEU A 71 -4.38 7.48 -7.00
N LEU A 72 -5.50 7.85 -6.37
CA LEU A 72 -6.55 6.92 -5.93
C LEU A 72 -7.19 6.18 -7.11
N ALA A 73 -7.50 6.88 -8.18
CA ALA A 73 -8.05 6.32 -9.41
C ALA A 73 -7.08 5.32 -10.04
N GLN A 74 -5.79 5.68 -10.17
CA GLN A 74 -4.75 4.78 -10.69
C GLN A 74 -4.60 3.53 -9.81
N TYR A 75 -4.66 3.69 -8.48
CA TYR A 75 -4.58 2.56 -7.55
C TYR A 75 -5.69 1.53 -7.80
N PHE A 76 -6.94 1.96 -7.94
CA PHE A 76 -8.05 1.04 -8.20
C PHE A 76 -8.06 0.49 -9.62
N GLN A 77 -7.75 1.31 -10.63
CA GLN A 77 -7.59 0.83 -12.01
C GLN A 77 -6.54 -0.27 -12.10
N TYR A 78 -5.37 -0.06 -11.49
CA TYR A 78 -4.31 -1.06 -11.47
C TYR A 78 -4.80 -2.38 -10.84
N ARG A 79 -5.58 -2.31 -9.76
CA ARG A 79 -6.17 -3.50 -9.14
C ARG A 79 -7.20 -4.19 -10.02
N GLN A 80 -8.04 -3.44 -10.73
CA GLN A 80 -9.04 -3.99 -11.66
C GLN A 80 -8.39 -4.63 -12.88
N LEU A 81 -7.31 -4.03 -13.40
CA LEU A 81 -6.59 -4.58 -14.55
C LEU A 81 -5.77 -5.83 -14.19
N ASN A 82 -5.39 -5.97 -12.92
CA ASN A 82 -4.52 -7.05 -12.44
C ASN A 82 -5.20 -7.91 -11.38
N LEU A 83 -6.49 -8.24 -11.55
CA LEU A 83 -7.28 -8.96 -10.54
C LEU A 83 -6.61 -10.26 -10.09
N ASP A 84 -6.00 -11.02 -10.99
CA ASP A 84 -5.33 -12.29 -10.67
C ASP A 84 -4.22 -12.13 -9.64
N MET A 85 -3.56 -10.97 -9.58
CA MET A 85 -2.55 -10.69 -8.57
C MET A 85 -3.14 -10.48 -7.17
N PHE A 86 -4.33 -9.88 -7.10
CA PHE A 86 -4.98 -9.48 -5.85
C PHE A 86 -6.06 -10.46 -5.38
N LYS A 87 -6.51 -11.36 -6.26
CA LYS A 87 -7.49 -12.41 -5.96
C LYS A 87 -6.92 -13.36 -4.91
N ASN A 88 -7.72 -13.67 -3.89
CA ASN A 88 -7.36 -14.57 -2.78
C ASN A 88 -6.11 -14.16 -1.98
N LEU A 89 -5.70 -12.89 -2.03
CA LEU A 89 -4.56 -12.40 -1.25
C LEU A 89 -4.91 -12.24 0.23
N LYS A 90 -4.68 -13.31 1.00
CA LYS A 90 -4.94 -13.37 2.44
C LYS A 90 -3.65 -13.31 3.24
N ALA A 91 -3.71 -12.74 4.44
CA ALA A 91 -2.54 -12.61 5.31
C ALA A 91 -2.04 -13.96 5.85
N ASP A 92 -2.90 -14.98 5.86
CA ASP A 92 -2.62 -16.35 6.27
C ASP A 92 -2.17 -17.26 5.11
N ASP A 93 -2.00 -16.70 3.91
CA ASP A 93 -1.46 -17.44 2.77
C ASP A 93 -0.09 -18.04 3.13
N PRO A 94 0.09 -19.38 3.04
CA PRO A 94 1.33 -20.03 3.45
C PRO A 94 2.57 -19.53 2.71
N GLY A 95 2.43 -19.21 1.41
CA GLY A 95 3.52 -18.70 0.59
C GLY A 95 3.95 -17.30 1.03
N ILE A 96 2.98 -16.41 1.32
CA ILE A 96 3.26 -15.08 1.87
C ILE A 96 3.93 -15.18 3.23
N LYS A 97 3.35 -15.98 4.15
CA LYS A 97 3.89 -16.15 5.50
C LYS A 97 5.32 -16.68 5.43
N ARG A 98 5.56 -17.65 4.55
CA ARG A 98 6.88 -18.24 4.41
C ARG A 98 7.89 -17.26 3.80
N ALA A 99 7.52 -16.52 2.75
CA ALA A 99 8.36 -15.47 2.19
C ALA A 99 8.75 -14.41 3.25
N LEU A 100 7.80 -13.98 4.08
CA LEU A 100 8.08 -13.05 5.18
C LEU A 100 9.01 -13.65 6.24
N MET A 101 8.83 -14.92 6.61
CA MET A 101 9.71 -15.63 7.55
C MET A 101 11.12 -15.83 7.00
N ASP A 102 11.25 -16.00 5.69
CA ASP A 102 12.54 -16.07 4.99
C ASP A 102 13.16 -14.66 4.77
N GLY A 103 12.53 -13.61 5.29
CA GLY A 103 13.04 -12.23 5.25
C GLY A 103 12.78 -11.52 3.92
N PHE A 104 11.70 -11.87 3.22
CA PHE A 104 11.38 -11.32 1.91
C PHE A 104 9.97 -10.69 1.81
N PRO A 105 9.87 -9.34 1.82
CA PRO A 105 10.90 -8.41 2.27
C PRO A 105 11.16 -8.55 3.78
N GLY A 106 12.35 -8.15 4.21
CA GLY A 106 12.63 -7.95 5.61
C GLY A 106 12.03 -6.61 6.07
N VAL A 107 11.51 -6.57 7.29
CA VAL A 107 11.10 -5.32 7.94
C VAL A 107 11.93 -5.19 9.21
N LEU A 108 12.68 -4.08 9.35
CA LEU A 108 13.39 -3.84 10.61
C LEU A 108 12.41 -3.50 11.73
N GLU A 109 12.70 -4.02 12.92
CA GLU A 109 11.94 -3.73 14.14
C GLU A 109 11.97 -2.23 14.44
N ASN A 110 13.18 -1.68 14.46
CA ASN A 110 13.44 -0.27 14.68
C ASN A 110 13.07 0.56 13.45
N ARG A 111 12.55 1.76 13.73
CA ARG A 111 12.33 2.81 12.74
C ARG A 111 13.63 3.59 12.53
N ASP A 112 13.74 4.31 11.42
CA ASP A 112 14.81 5.28 11.28
C ASP A 112 14.60 6.51 12.18
N HIS A 113 15.56 7.44 12.16
CA HIS A 113 15.51 8.66 12.97
C HIS A 113 14.40 9.65 12.58
N TYR A 114 13.68 9.40 11.48
CA TYR A 114 12.48 10.15 11.09
C TYR A 114 11.18 9.38 11.39
N GLY A 115 11.27 8.23 12.07
CA GLY A 115 10.12 7.39 12.41
C GLY A 115 9.62 6.54 11.23
N ARG A 116 10.35 6.44 10.12
CA ARG A 116 9.95 5.64 8.94
C ARG A 116 10.27 4.17 9.19
N LYS A 117 9.43 3.27 8.69
CA LYS A 117 9.73 1.84 8.66
C LYS A 117 10.79 1.56 7.60
N ILE A 118 11.69 0.61 7.88
CA ILE A 118 12.79 0.26 6.97
C ILE A 118 12.49 -1.11 6.37
N LEU A 119 12.31 -1.14 5.05
CA LEU A 119 12.17 -2.37 4.26
C LEU A 119 13.52 -2.77 3.68
N LEU A 120 13.87 -4.05 3.81
CA LEU A 120 15.07 -4.65 3.23
C LEU A 120 14.68 -5.64 2.14
N LEU A 121 15.32 -5.49 0.99
CA LEU A 121 15.17 -6.37 -0.17
C LEU A 121 16.57 -6.80 -0.59
N PHE A 122 16.92 -8.06 -0.35
CA PHE A 122 18.20 -8.62 -0.78
C PHE A 122 18.05 -9.23 -2.17
N ALA A 123 18.41 -8.46 -3.20
CA ALA A 123 18.32 -8.91 -4.59
C ALA A 123 19.14 -10.19 -4.85
N ALA A 124 20.25 -10.39 -4.13
CA ALA A 124 21.10 -11.57 -4.26
C ALA A 124 20.45 -12.87 -3.73
N ASN A 125 19.48 -12.77 -2.82
CA ASN A 125 18.75 -13.93 -2.29
C ASN A 125 17.45 -14.20 -3.08
N TRP A 126 17.25 -13.49 -4.20
CA TRP A 126 16.13 -13.75 -5.09
C TRP A 126 16.44 -14.98 -5.95
N ASP A 127 16.13 -16.17 -5.43
CA ASP A 127 16.12 -17.40 -6.21
C ASP A 127 14.75 -17.54 -6.90
N GLN A 128 14.76 -17.47 -8.23
CA GLN A 128 13.57 -17.64 -9.08
C GLN A 128 12.88 -18.99 -8.84
N LYS A 129 13.58 -19.99 -8.28
CA LYS A 129 13.05 -21.30 -7.88
C LYS A 129 12.49 -21.35 -6.45
N MET A 130 12.62 -20.30 -5.64
CA MET A 130 11.97 -20.27 -4.32
C MET A 130 10.45 -20.12 -4.47
N LEU A 131 9.98 -19.40 -5.48
CA LEU A 131 8.55 -19.17 -5.70
C LEU A 131 7.81 -20.43 -6.17
N SER A 132 8.45 -21.31 -6.95
CA SER A 132 7.85 -22.60 -7.33
C SER A 132 7.69 -23.56 -6.15
N LYS A 133 8.44 -23.40 -5.05
CA LYS A 133 8.33 -24.22 -3.84
C LYS A 133 7.13 -23.86 -2.97
N TYR A 134 6.61 -22.65 -3.10
CA TYR A 134 5.53 -22.16 -2.25
C TYR A 134 4.13 -22.36 -2.84
N GLU A 135 4.01 -22.64 -4.14
CA GLU A 135 2.72 -22.88 -4.77
C GLU A 135 2.22 -24.32 -4.57
N ASN A 136 3.08 -25.34 -4.59
CA ASN A 136 2.70 -26.74 -4.35
C ASN A 136 3.93 -27.54 -3.88
N GLY A 137 3.75 -28.51 -2.98
CA GLY A 137 4.82 -29.41 -2.51
C GLY A 137 5.44 -30.31 -3.58
N ASP A 138 5.23 -30.04 -4.88
CA ASP A 138 5.78 -30.78 -6.01
C ASP A 138 6.41 -29.84 -7.03
N PHE A 139 7.65 -30.15 -7.39
CA PHE A 139 8.49 -29.41 -8.30
C PHE A 139 7.97 -29.52 -9.75
N HIS A 140 7.28 -28.49 -10.26
CA HIS A 140 6.96 -28.41 -11.70
C HIS A 140 8.05 -27.60 -12.42
N PRO A 141 8.87 -28.20 -13.31
CA PRO A 141 10.14 -27.61 -13.75
C PRO A 141 9.98 -26.63 -14.92
N ASN A 142 8.90 -25.85 -14.99
CA ASN A 142 8.73 -24.79 -15.99
C ASN A 142 7.66 -23.78 -15.53
N LEU A 143 8.08 -22.77 -14.76
CA LEU A 143 7.31 -21.54 -14.62
C LEU A 143 7.80 -20.56 -15.68
N ASP A 144 6.93 -20.27 -16.66
CA ASP A 144 7.06 -19.23 -17.68
C ASP A 144 7.57 -17.91 -17.03
N SER A 145 8.44 -17.18 -17.71
CA SER A 145 8.92 -15.85 -17.29
C SER A 145 7.77 -14.90 -16.93
N LYS A 146 6.60 -15.04 -17.57
CA LYS A 146 5.37 -14.30 -17.22
C LYS A 146 4.82 -14.63 -15.83
N GLN A 147 4.89 -15.89 -15.40
CA GLN A 147 4.42 -16.31 -14.07
C GLN A 147 5.35 -15.78 -12.96
N ASN A 148 6.64 -15.64 -13.26
CA ASN A 148 7.64 -15.07 -12.35
C ASN A 148 7.51 -13.55 -12.22
N GLU A 149 7.24 -12.85 -13.33
CA GLU A 149 6.95 -11.40 -13.33
C GLU A 149 5.64 -11.10 -12.59
N MET A 150 4.66 -11.99 -12.71
CA MET A 150 3.42 -11.93 -11.93
C MET A 150 3.67 -12.10 -10.43
N HIS A 151 4.52 -13.03 -10.00
CA HIS A 151 4.87 -13.21 -8.59
C HIS A 151 5.66 -12.03 -8.01
N MET A 152 6.63 -11.50 -8.75
CA MET A 152 7.31 -10.24 -8.43
C MET A 152 6.30 -9.11 -8.23
N SER A 153 5.37 -8.99 -9.16
CA SER A 153 4.32 -7.97 -9.10
C SER A 153 3.34 -8.21 -7.95
N ARG A 154 3.09 -9.47 -7.55
CA ARG A 154 2.28 -9.83 -6.36
C ARG A 154 2.97 -9.50 -5.05
N ILE A 155 4.27 -9.76 -4.91
CA ILE A 155 5.02 -9.39 -3.71
C ILE A 155 5.23 -7.88 -3.66
N MET A 156 5.52 -7.22 -4.78
CA MET A 156 5.54 -5.77 -4.84
C MET A 156 4.16 -5.16 -4.56
N ALA A 157 3.07 -5.80 -4.99
CA ALA A 157 1.71 -5.39 -4.66
C ALA A 157 1.35 -5.65 -3.18
N LEU A 158 1.90 -6.69 -2.56
CA LEU A 158 1.82 -6.93 -1.11
C LEU A 158 2.61 -5.89 -0.32
N ILE A 159 3.81 -5.56 -0.78
CA ILE A 159 4.63 -4.46 -0.24
C ILE A 159 3.86 -3.17 -0.39
N PHE A 160 3.33 -2.86 -1.57
CA PHE A 160 2.53 -1.67 -1.81
C PHE A 160 1.26 -1.67 -0.95
N ARG A 161 0.60 -2.82 -0.73
CA ARG A 161 -0.55 -2.95 0.18
C ARG A 161 -0.14 -2.78 1.65
N ALA A 162 1.00 -3.32 2.07
CA ALA A 162 1.52 -3.22 3.43
C ALA A 162 2.01 -1.78 3.73
N LEU A 163 2.67 -1.15 2.75
CA LEU A 163 3.02 0.26 2.75
C LEU A 163 1.73 1.11 2.78
N CYS A 164 0.80 0.94 1.86
CA CYS A 164 -0.44 1.71 1.89
C CYS A 164 -1.28 1.47 3.14
N ASN A 165 -1.23 0.29 3.77
CA ASN A 165 -1.98 -0.02 5.00
C ASN A 165 -1.32 0.43 6.30
N ASN A 166 0.01 0.45 6.39
CA ASN A 166 0.75 0.73 7.64
C ASN A 166 1.69 1.95 7.56
N PHE A 167 1.96 2.52 6.38
CA PHE A 167 2.93 3.63 6.21
C PHE A 167 2.31 5.02 6.23
N LEU A 168 0.98 5.14 6.23
CA LEU A 168 0.27 6.43 6.19
C LEU A 168 -0.69 6.63 7.37
N SER A 169 -0.67 5.71 8.34
CA SER A 169 -1.47 5.71 9.56
C SER A 169 -0.73 6.24 10.80
N THR A 170 0.45 6.82 10.62
CA THR A 170 1.15 7.62 11.64
C THR A 170 1.45 8.97 11.05
#